data_AF-A0A5D4GNK3-F1
#
_entry.id   AF-A0A5D4GNK3-F1
#
_cell.length_a   1.000
_cell.length_b   1.000
_cell.length_c   1.000
_cell.angle_alpha   90.00
_cell.angle_beta   90.00
_cell.angle_gamma   90.00
#
_symmetry.space_group_name_H-M   'P 1'
#
loop_
_entity.id
_entity.type
_entity.pdbx_description
1 polymer ?
#
loop_
_entity_poly.entity_id
_entity_poly.type
_entity_poly.pdbx_seq_one_letter_code
_entity_poly.pdbx_strand_id
1 'polypeptide(L)'
;MSVKFKGNFNRVDRAIKKALNPTSVEFAKKANKYVKKDTGATESSVWSASNFDKGQVIWDTDYAAYAYYIGTPSKEHNPDAEQRWGEVAKSRDMEDIRRVAQNAIKENL
;
A
#
# COMPACT_ATOMS: atom_id res chain seq x y z
N MET A 1 -16.31 0.33 -44.19
CA MET A 1 -15.26 -0.54 -43.61
C MET A 1 -15.46 -0.54 -42.10
N SER A 2 -15.85 -1.66 -41.48
CA SER A 2 -16.07 -1.73 -40.02
C SER A 2 -14.91 -2.44 -39.34
N VAL A 3 -14.15 -1.73 -38.50
CA VAL A 3 -13.15 -2.34 -37.63
C VAL A 3 -13.88 -2.85 -36.38
N LYS A 4 -13.81 -4.16 -36.13
CA LYS A 4 -14.30 -4.77 -34.87
C LYS A 4 -13.12 -5.03 -33.96
N PHE A 5 -13.02 -4.27 -32.87
CA PHE A 5 -12.07 -4.55 -31.79
C PHE A 5 -12.61 -5.66 -30.88
N LYS A 6 -11.81 -6.69 -30.63
CA LYS A 6 -12.05 -7.67 -29.57
C LYS A 6 -10.93 -7.55 -28.55
N GLY A 7 -11.23 -7.04 -27.36
CA GLY A 7 -10.27 -6.93 -26.27
C GLY A 7 -9.85 -8.31 -25.74
N ASN A 8 -8.60 -8.43 -25.29
CA ASN A 8 -8.10 -9.62 -24.59
C ASN A 8 -8.21 -9.43 -23.07
N PHE A 9 -9.44 -9.62 -22.55
CA PHE A 9 -9.73 -9.45 -21.13
C PHE A 9 -8.89 -10.37 -20.23
N ASN A 10 -8.53 -11.58 -20.70
CA ASN A 10 -7.68 -12.50 -19.94
C ASN A 10 -6.24 -11.99 -19.76
N ARG A 11 -5.70 -11.27 -20.76
CA ARG A 11 -4.38 -10.63 -20.65
C ARG A 11 -4.43 -9.47 -19.66
N VAL A 12 -5.47 -8.64 -19.73
CA VAL A 12 -5.68 -7.51 -18.82
C VAL A 12 -5.84 -7.99 -17.37
N ASP A 13 -6.68 -9.00 -17.13
CA ASP A 13 -6.89 -9.56 -15.78
C ASP A 13 -5.59 -10.12 -15.17
N ARG A 14 -4.79 -10.83 -15.97
CA ARG A 14 -3.47 -11.31 -15.52
C ARG A 14 -2.51 -10.16 -15.22
N ALA A 15 -2.49 -9.10 -16.03
CA ALA A 15 -1.66 -7.94 -15.79
C ALA A 15 -2.04 -7.24 -14.47
N ILE A 16 -3.35 -7.07 -14.22
CA ILE A 16 -3.86 -6.50 -12.97
C ILE A 16 -3.46 -7.36 -11.77
N LYS A 17 -3.68 -8.69 -11.84
CA LYS A 17 -3.30 -9.63 -10.77
C LYS A 17 -1.82 -9.55 -10.42
N LYS A 18 -0.94 -9.49 -11.43
CA LYS A 18 0.50 -9.37 -11.21
C LYS A 18 0.91 -8.01 -10.65
N ALA A 19 0.14 -6.95 -10.91
CA ALA A 19 0.41 -5.63 -10.38
C ALA A 19 0.01 -5.47 -8.90
N LEU A 20 -0.84 -6.35 -8.34
CA LEU A 20 -1.30 -6.25 -6.96
C LEU A 20 -0.16 -6.29 -5.95
N ASN A 21 0.74 -7.27 -6.05
CA ASN A 21 1.86 -7.42 -5.13
C ASN A 21 2.77 -6.18 -5.10
N PRO A 22 3.41 -5.75 -6.22
CA PRO A 22 4.32 -4.61 -6.18
C PRO A 22 3.62 -3.32 -5.76
N THR A 23 2.35 -3.11 -6.16
CA THR A 23 1.57 -1.94 -5.75
C THR A 23 1.32 -1.92 -4.24
N SER A 24 1.01 -3.07 -3.66
CA SER A 24 0.65 -3.18 -2.24
C SER A 24 1.88 -3.12 -1.34
N VAL A 25 3.00 -3.69 -1.80
CA VAL A 25 4.31 -3.51 -1.17
C VAL A 25 4.70 -2.04 -1.17
N GLU A 26 4.54 -1.34 -2.30
CA GLU A 26 4.83 0.09 -2.35
C GLU A 26 3.92 0.88 -1.42
N PHE A 27 2.62 0.60 -1.41
CA PHE A 27 1.69 1.22 -0.46
C PHE A 27 2.13 1.02 1.00
N ALA A 28 2.50 -0.20 1.39
CA ALA A 28 2.98 -0.49 2.74
C ALA A 28 4.25 0.30 3.08
N LYS A 29 5.22 0.40 2.16
CA LYS A 29 6.44 1.21 2.36
C LYS A 29 6.10 2.68 2.57
N LYS A 30 5.23 3.25 1.75
CA LYS A 30 4.81 4.66 1.84
C LYS A 30 4.07 4.94 3.14
N ALA A 31 3.14 4.07 3.51
CA ALA A 31 2.39 4.16 4.76
C ALA A 31 3.28 4.01 6.00
N ASN A 32 4.29 3.12 5.97
CA ASN A 32 5.23 2.92 7.08
C ASN A 32 6.05 4.17 7.42
N LYS A 33 6.26 5.10 6.46
CA LYS A 33 6.89 6.41 6.75
C LYS A 33 6.16 7.19 7.84
N TYR A 34 4.84 7.05 7.91
CA TYR A 34 3.98 7.82 8.82
C TYR A 34 3.50 7.01 10.03
N VAL A 35 3.90 5.74 10.15
CA VAL A 35 3.49 4.87 11.26
C VAL A 35 4.00 5.43 12.58
N LYS A 36 3.13 5.46 13.60
CA LYS A 36 3.53 5.75 14.97
C LYS A 36 4.50 4.69 15.48
N LYS A 37 5.70 5.12 15.86
CA LYS A 37 6.75 4.24 16.37
C LYS A 37 6.83 4.36 17.88
N ASP A 38 6.57 3.24 18.54
CA ASP A 38 6.92 2.99 19.94
C ASP A 38 8.16 2.08 19.95
N THR A 39 7.97 0.79 19.61
CA THR A 39 9.05 -0.21 19.55
C THR A 39 9.40 -0.67 18.12
N GLY A 40 8.69 -0.16 17.11
CA GLY A 40 8.80 -0.60 15.71
C GLY A 40 8.00 -1.86 15.35
N ALA A 41 7.37 -2.52 16.33
CA ALA A 41 6.59 -3.75 16.10
C ALA A 41 5.47 -3.56 15.07
N THR A 42 4.76 -2.44 15.11
CA THR A 42 3.71 -2.10 14.15
C THR A 42 4.24 -2.03 12.73
N GLU A 43 5.32 -1.28 12.51
CA GLU A 43 5.96 -1.15 11.18
C GLU A 43 6.40 -2.51 10.62
N SER A 44 6.92 -3.39 11.48
CA SER A 44 7.36 -4.73 11.10
C SER A 44 6.19 -5.67 10.80
N SER A 45 5.09 -5.57 11.55
CA SER A 45 3.92 -6.46 11.43
C SER A 45 3.31 -6.47 10.02
N VAL A 46 3.42 -5.35 9.29
CA VAL A 46 2.82 -5.24 7.96
C VAL A 46 3.39 -6.26 6.98
N TRP A 47 4.65 -6.66 7.13
CA TRP A 47 5.30 -7.58 6.21
C TRP A 47 4.90 -9.04 6.43
N SER A 48 4.56 -9.41 7.66
CA SER A 48 4.14 -10.77 8.01
C SER A 48 2.63 -10.97 7.99
N ALA A 49 1.84 -9.92 8.28
CA ALA A 49 0.38 -10.01 8.38
C ALA A 49 -0.34 -9.76 7.05
N SER A 50 0.31 -9.06 6.11
CA SER A 50 -0.31 -8.69 4.83
C SER A 50 -0.33 -9.84 3.83
N ASN A 51 -1.32 -9.81 2.94
CA ASN A 51 -1.33 -10.63 1.73
C ASN A 51 -1.19 -9.73 0.50
N PHE A 52 0.06 -9.42 0.16
CA PHE A 52 0.36 -8.48 -0.93
C PHE A 52 -0.10 -9.00 -2.29
N ASP A 53 -0.07 -10.32 -2.54
CA ASP A 53 -0.57 -10.94 -3.77
C ASP A 53 -2.06 -10.70 -4.01
N LYS A 54 -2.83 -10.53 -2.92
CA LYS A 54 -4.26 -10.20 -2.96
C LYS A 54 -4.57 -8.72 -2.79
N GLY A 55 -3.55 -7.88 -2.63
CA GLY A 55 -3.71 -6.46 -2.36
C GLY A 55 -4.15 -6.10 -0.94
N GLN A 56 -3.93 -7.00 0.03
CA GLN A 56 -4.33 -6.80 1.42
C GLN A 56 -3.12 -6.32 2.23
N VAL A 57 -3.19 -5.09 2.75
CA VAL A 57 -2.14 -4.49 3.59
C VAL A 57 -2.68 -4.28 5.01
N ILE A 58 -2.06 -4.91 6.00
CA ILE A 58 -2.57 -5.02 7.38
C ILE A 58 -1.46 -4.74 8.38
N TRP A 59 -1.69 -3.84 9.34
CA TRP A 59 -0.85 -3.68 10.52
C TRP A 59 -1.51 -4.42 11.68
N ASP A 60 -0.94 -5.56 12.08
CA ASP A 60 -1.56 -6.53 12.98
C ASP A 60 -0.93 -6.51 14.37
N THR A 61 -1.10 -5.39 15.08
CA THR A 61 -0.75 -5.28 16.49
C THR A 61 -1.91 -4.63 17.24
N ASP A 62 -2.13 -5.02 18.50
CA ASP A 62 -3.13 -4.36 19.35
C ASP A 62 -2.88 -2.85 19.45
N TYR A 63 -1.60 -2.47 19.48
CA TYR A 63 -1.17 -1.08 19.43
C TYR A 63 -1.60 -0.40 18.12
N ALA A 64 -1.51 -1.06 16.96
CA ALA A 64 -1.88 -0.45 15.69
C ALA A 64 -3.34 -0.01 15.67
N ALA A 65 -4.26 -0.85 16.16
CA ALA A 65 -5.69 -0.54 16.22
C ALA A 65 -5.96 0.72 17.05
N TYR A 66 -5.33 0.82 18.22
CA TYR A 66 -5.43 2.00 19.08
C TYR A 66 -4.76 3.24 18.46
N ALA A 67 -3.49 3.09 18.06
CA ALA A 67 -2.64 4.18 17.58
C ALA A 67 -3.14 4.78 16.27
N TYR A 68 -3.84 3.99 15.44
CA TYR A 68 -4.39 4.47 14.17
C TYR A 68 -5.44 5.57 14.37
N TYR A 69 -6.29 5.45 15.40
CA TYR A 69 -7.42 6.36 15.63
C TYR A 69 -7.20 7.36 16.77
N ILE A 70 -6.32 7.06 17.73
CA ILE A 70 -6.27 7.79 19.01
C ILE A 70 -4.90 8.44 19.25
N GLY A 71 -4.93 9.63 19.87
CA GLY A 71 -3.75 10.32 20.43
C GLY A 71 -2.88 11.05 19.42
N THR A 72 -2.24 12.14 19.86
CA THR A 72 -1.24 12.86 19.07
C THR A 72 -0.02 11.95 18.84
N PRO A 73 0.43 11.76 17.59
CA PRO A 73 1.64 10.99 17.31
C PRO A 73 2.84 11.58 18.06
N SER A 74 3.57 10.74 18.81
CA SER A 74 4.89 11.13 19.29
C SER A 74 5.84 11.23 18.09
N LYS A 75 6.62 12.31 18.05
CA LYS A 75 7.61 12.58 17.00
C LYS A 75 9.03 12.20 17.38
N GLU A 76 9.22 11.63 18.57
CA GLU A 76 10.53 11.27 19.10
C GLU A 76 11.22 10.19 18.25
N HIS A 77 10.51 9.11 17.93
CA HIS A 77 11.04 7.99 17.15
C HIS A 77 10.67 8.04 15.67
N ASN A 78 9.64 8.81 15.32
CA ASN A 78 9.28 9.08 13.94
C ASN A 78 8.78 10.53 13.80
N PRO A 79 9.61 11.46 13.30
CA PRO A 79 9.23 12.86 13.11
C PRO A 79 8.01 13.06 12.19
N ASP A 80 7.82 12.12 11.27
CA ASP A 80 6.73 12.10 10.29
C ASP A 80 5.54 11.26 10.79
N ALA A 81 5.52 10.83 12.05
CA ALA A 81 4.40 10.05 12.57
C ALA A 81 3.08 10.83 12.46
N GLU A 82 2.08 10.19 11.88
CA GLU A 82 0.75 10.76 11.68
C GLU A 82 -0.32 9.77 12.16
N GLN A 83 -1.47 10.31 12.58
CA GLN A 83 -2.66 9.48 12.73
C GLN A 83 -3.14 9.01 11.36
N ARG A 84 -3.78 7.85 11.32
CA ARG A 84 -4.31 7.27 10.07
C ARG A 84 -3.27 7.26 8.96
N TRP A 85 -2.06 6.78 9.25
CA TRP A 85 -0.90 6.80 8.35
C TRP A 85 -1.18 6.24 6.95
N GLY A 86 -2.09 5.26 6.83
CA GLY A 86 -2.55 4.76 5.54
C GLY A 86 -3.28 5.81 4.70
N GLU A 87 -4.14 6.63 5.30
CA GLU A 87 -4.80 7.75 4.61
C GLU A 87 -3.82 8.87 4.28
N VAL A 88 -2.83 9.12 5.14
CA VAL A 88 -1.76 10.08 4.84
C VAL A 88 -0.94 9.64 3.63
N ALA A 89 -0.58 8.36 3.53
CA ALA A 89 0.10 7.84 2.34
C ALA A 89 -0.76 7.96 1.07
N LYS A 90 -2.07 7.71 1.15
CA LYS A 90 -2.98 7.96 0.01
C LYS A 90 -3.04 9.44 -0.38
N SER A 91 -2.92 10.35 0.60
CA SER A 91 -2.92 11.78 0.32
C SER A 91 -1.59 12.29 -0.25
N ARG A 92 -0.45 11.72 0.18
CA ARG A 92 0.89 12.29 -0.07
C ARG A 92 1.74 11.49 -1.08
N ASP A 93 1.58 10.18 -1.16
CA ASP A 93 2.44 9.29 -1.95
C ASP A 93 1.68 8.53 -3.06
N MET A 94 0.39 8.79 -3.27
CA MET A 94 -0.43 7.99 -4.21
C MET A 94 0.03 8.11 -5.67
N GLU A 95 0.68 9.21 -6.04
CA GLU A 95 1.29 9.34 -7.37
C GLU A 95 2.41 8.29 -7.59
N ASP A 96 3.27 8.08 -6.60
CA ASP A 96 4.32 7.07 -6.66
C ASP A 96 3.75 5.65 -6.67
N ILE A 97 2.76 5.38 -5.82
CA ILE A 97 2.06 4.09 -5.77
C ILE A 97 1.41 3.79 -7.12
N ARG A 98 0.76 4.79 -7.73
CA ARG A 98 0.14 4.68 -9.05
C ARG A 98 1.17 4.41 -10.14
N ARG A 99 2.34 5.05 -10.07
CA ARG A 99 3.42 4.83 -11.04
C ARG A 99 3.92 3.38 -10.99
N VAL A 100 4.09 2.81 -9.80
CA VAL A 100 4.44 1.38 -9.65
C VAL A 100 3.36 0.48 -10.24
N ALA A 101 2.08 0.76 -9.95
CA ALA A 101 0.96 0.00 -10.51
C ALA A 101 0.92 0.06 -12.05
N GLN A 102 1.11 1.25 -12.62
CA GLN A 102 1.10 1.46 -14.07
C GLN A 102 2.25 0.74 -14.76
N ASN A 103 3.46 0.79 -14.18
CA ASN A 103 4.62 0.09 -14.72
C ASN A 103 4.40 -1.43 -14.68
N ALA A 104 3.95 -1.97 -13.54
CA ALA A 104 3.68 -3.39 -13.41
C ALA A 104 2.58 -3.88 -14.36
N ILE A 105 1.53 -3.09 -14.57
CA ILE A 105 0.48 -3.39 -15.57
C ILE A 105 1.08 -3.36 -16.98
N LYS A 106 1.85 -2.32 -17.34
CA LYS A 106 2.45 -2.16 -18.67
C LYS A 106 3.40 -3.31 -19.03
N GLU A 107 4.18 -3.79 -18.07
CA GLU A 107 5.11 -4.91 -18.26
C GLU A 107 4.40 -6.26 -18.47
N ASN A 108 3.14 -6.37 -18.06
CA ASN A 108 2.35 -7.61 -18.14
C ASN A 108 1.17 -7.53 -19.13
N LEU A 109 0.99 -6.36 -19.75
CA LEU A 109 0.02 -6.07 -20.81
C LEU A 109 0.51 -6.53 -22.17
#